data_AF-A0AAW0LLQ0-F1
#
_entry.id   AF-A0AAW0LLQ0-F1
#
_cell.length_a   1.000
_cell.length_b   1.000
_cell.length_c   1.000
_cell.angle_alpha   90.00
_cell.angle_beta   90.00
_cell.angle_gamma   90.00
#
_symmetry.space_group_name_H-M   'P 1'
#
loop_
_entity.id
_entity.type
_entity.pdbx_description
1 polymer ?
#
loop_
_entity_poly.entity_id
_entity_poly.type
_entity_poly.pdbx_seq_one_letter_code
_entity_poly.pdbx_strand_id
1 'polypeptide(L)' 'MDLKKYKMHMVVANEVLTCKNEIVVVTSNEKISVRHYKTQVGDVVENPLIRLIVERHLAYVEKPDL' A
#
# COMPACT_ATOMS: atom_id res chain seq x y z
N MET A 1 7.59 6.36 13.98
CA MET A 1 6.69 5.96 12.89
C MET A 1 5.88 4.76 13.36
N ASP A 2 4.56 4.77 13.15
CA ASP A 2 3.62 3.78 13.69
C ASP A 2 4.00 2.32 13.42
N LEU A 3 4.63 2.05 12.26
CA LEU A 3 5.27 0.78 11.93
C LEU A 3 6.09 0.17 13.08
N LYS A 4 7.01 0.95 13.67
CA LYS A 4 7.89 0.49 14.76
C LYS A 4 7.15 0.36 16.09
N LYS A 5 6.19 1.26 16.34
CA LYS A 5 5.43 1.28 17.60
C LYS A 5 4.52 0.04 17.71
N TYR A 6 3.89 -0.34 16.60
CA TYR A 6 2.91 -1.43 16.57
C TYR A 6 3.44 -2.72 15.95
N LYS A 7 4.75 -2.77 15.60
CA LYS A 7 5.39 -3.93 14.94
C LYS A 7 4.63 -4.40 13.69
N MET A 8 4.18 -3.44 12.89
CA MET A 8 3.44 -3.71 11.65
C MET A 8 4.43 -3.84 10.49
N HIS A 9 4.12 -4.71 9.52
CA HIS A 9 4.89 -4.83 8.29
C HIS A 9 4.70 -3.63 7.36
N MET A 10 3.51 -3.02 7.42
CA MET A 10 3.09 -1.98 6.49
C MET A 10 2.03 -1.09 7.12
N VAL A 11 2.02 0.19 6.76
CA VAL A 11 0.95 1.15 7.08
C VAL A 11 0.44 1.73 5.77
N VAL A 12 -0.88 1.69 5.57
CA VAL A 12 -1.57 2.34 4.45
C VAL A 12 -2.12 3.66 4.96
N ALA A 13 -1.77 4.76 4.31
CA ALA A 13 -2.18 6.10 4.68
C ALA A 13 -2.74 6.84 3.46
N ASN A 14 -3.75 7.66 3.69
CA ASN A 14 -4.35 8.52 2.67
C ASN A 14 -4.55 9.91 3.26
N GLU A 15 -4.55 10.93 2.41
CA GLU A 15 -5.11 12.21 2.81
C GLU A 15 -6.61 12.17 2.57
N VAL A 16 -7.39 12.89 3.38
CA VAL A 16 -8.85 12.88 3.28
C VAL A 16 -9.31 13.39 1.91
N LEU A 17 -8.68 14.44 1.39
CA LEU A 17 -9.02 15.06 0.12
C LEU A 17 -8.63 14.21 -1.10
N THR A 18 -7.57 13.41 -0.99
CA THR A 18 -7.02 12.62 -2.10
C THR A 18 -7.27 11.12 -1.95
N CYS A 19 -8.05 10.68 -0.94
CA CYS A 19 -8.26 9.27 -0.62
C CYS A 19 -8.70 8.39 -1.79
N LYS A 20 -9.45 8.94 -2.76
CA LYS A 20 -9.92 8.22 -3.95
C LYS A 20 -8.92 8.19 -5.11
N ASN A 21 -7.84 8.95 -5.00
CA ASN A 21 -6.89 9.21 -6.08
C ASN A 21 -5.47 8.76 -5.73
N GLU A 22 -5.05 8.97 -4.49
CA GLU A 22 -3.69 8.69 -4.03
C GLU A 22 -3.70 8.11 -2.62
N ILE A 23 -2.97 7.02 -2.47
CA ILE A 23 -2.72 6.33 -1.23
C ILE A 23 -1.22 6.13 -1.11
N VAL A 24 -0.69 6.28 0.09
CA VAL A 24 0.72 6.06 0.40
C VAL A 24 0.83 4.82 1.27
N VAL A 25 1.63 3.87 0.83
CA VAL A 25 1.99 2.68 1.58
C VAL A 25 3.39 2.87 2.13
N VAL A 26 3.55 2.75 3.45
CA VAL A 26 4.85 2.89 4.12
C VAL A 26 5.22 1.54 4.72
N THR A 27 6.43 1.07 4.42
CA THR A 27 7.05 -0.12 5.03
C THR A 27 8.28 0.30 5.83
N SER A 28 9.00 -0.65 6.42
CA SER A 28 10.28 -0.37 7.09
C SER A 28 11.35 0.17 6.13
N ASN A 29 11.28 -0.21 4.85
CA ASN A 29 12.37 -0.01 3.89
C ASN A 29 12.03 1.04 2.83
N GLU A 30 10.75 1.28 2.56
CA GLU A 30 10.31 2.13 1.46
C GLU A 30 8.95 2.78 1.71
N LYS A 31 8.70 3.83 0.91
CA LYS A 31 7.42 4.54 0.81
C LYS A 31 6.95 4.48 -0.64
N ILE A 32 5.77 3.91 -0.86
CA ILE A 32 5.22 3.62 -2.17
C ILE A 32 3.95 4.45 -2.35
N SER A 33 3.89 5.25 -3.42
CA SER A 33 2.66 5.96 -3.81
C SER A 33 1.84 5.11 -4.77
N VAL A 34 0.62 4.77 -4.37
CA VAL A 34 -0.39 4.10 -5.18
C VAL A 34 -1.34 5.17 -5.69
N ARG A 35 -1.43 5.32 -7.01
CA ARG A 35 -2.30 6.32 -7.65
C ARG A 35 -3.31 5.64 -8.55
N HIS A 36 -4.52 6.16 -8.56
CA HIS A 36 -5.51 5.80 -9.55
C HIS A 36 -5.13 6.41 -10.90
N TYR A 37 -4.95 5.55 -11.90
CA TYR A 37 -4.76 5.97 -13.28
C TYR A 37 -6.13 6.10 -13.93
N LYS A 38 -6.56 7.34 -14.22
CA LYS A 38 -7.87 7.66 -14.85
C LYS A 38 -8.02 7.13 -16.30
N THR A 39 -7.19 6.18 -16.71
CA THR A 39 -7.17 5.63 -18.07
C THR A 39 -8.26 4.60 -18.31
N GLN A 40 -8.86 4.02 -17.26
CA GLN A 40 -9.97 3.06 -17.40
C GLN A 40 -11.22 3.51 -16.66
N VAL A 41 -12.37 3.38 -17.34
CA VAL A 41 -13.69 3.68 -16.77
C VAL A 41 -14.00 2.64 -15.69
N GLY A 42 -14.26 3.12 -14.47
CA GLY A 42 -14.59 2.26 -13.32
C GLY A 42 -13.38 1.73 -12.54
N ASP A 43 -12.16 2.12 -12.90
CA ASP A 43 -11.00 1.82 -12.08
C ASP A 43 -11.01 2.65 -10.78
N VAL A 44 -10.52 2.05 -9.70
CA VAL A 44 -10.49 2.64 -8.36
C VAL A 44 -9.12 2.39 -7.74
N VAL A 45 -8.66 3.27 -6.84
CA VAL A 45 -7.31 3.21 -6.26
C VAL A 45 -7.07 1.93 -5.46
N GLU A 46 -8.14 1.29 -4.98
CA GLU A 46 -8.11 0.02 -4.26
C GLU A 46 -7.63 -1.14 -5.12
N ASN A 47 -7.86 -1.12 -6.44
CA ASN A 47 -7.42 -2.19 -7.34
C ASN A 47 -5.89 -2.36 -7.36
N PRO A 48 -5.08 -1.32 -7.67
CA PRO A 48 -3.63 -1.43 -7.60
C PRO A 48 -3.14 -1.59 -6.15
N LEU A 49 -3.84 -1.04 -5.16
CA LEU A 49 -3.50 -1.22 -3.75
C LEU A 49 -3.59 -2.69 -3.34
N ILE A 50 -4.70 -3.37 -3.65
CA ILE A 50 -4.90 -4.79 -3.31
C ILE A 50 -3.81 -5.64 -3.96
N ARG A 51 -3.48 -5.40 -5.23
CA ARG A 51 -2.40 -6.12 -5.92
C ARG A 51 -1.06 -5.97 -5.20
N LEU A 52 -0.69 -4.73 -4.84
CA LEU A 52 0.53 -4.46 -4.10
C LEU A 52 0.55 -5.19 -2.75
N ILE A 53 -0.56 -5.19 -2.01
CA ILE A 53 -0.66 -5.86 -0.70
C ILE A 53 -0.52 -7.37 -0.86
N VAL A 54 -1.17 -7.96 -1.87
CA VAL A 54 -1.09 -9.40 -2.15
C VAL A 54 0.35 -9.80 -2.48
N GLU A 55 1.03 -9.07 -3.37
CA GLU A 55 2.43 -9.33 -3.72
C GLU A 55 3.36 -9.28 -2.50
N ARG A 56 3.17 -8.27 -1.64
CA ARG A 56 3.95 -8.12 -0.40
C ARG A 56 3.66 -9.22 0.60
N HIS A 57 2.40 -9.62 0.73
CA HIS A 57 2.00 -10.70 1.62
C HIS A 57 2.57 -12.05 1.17
N LEU A 58 2.53 -12.34 -0.14
CA LEU A 58 3.14 -13.54 -0.71
C LEU A 58 4.65 -13.57 -0.45
N ALA A 59 5.35 -12.46 -0.69
CA ALA A 59 6.79 -12.37 -0.42
C ALA A 59 7.12 -12.61 1.06
N TYR A 60 6.31 -12.07 1.98
CA TYR A 60 6.47 -12.31 3.42
C TYR A 60 6.18 -13.76 3.81
N VAL A 61 5.17 -14.40 3.23
CA VAL A 61 4.85 -15.82 3.49
C VAL A 61 5.96 -16.73 2.97
N GLU A 62 6.54 -16.43 1.80
CA GLU A 62 7.67 -17.20 1.25
C GLU A 62 8.97 -16.98 2.03
N LYS A 63 9.21 -15.76 2.52
CA LYS A 63 10.43 -15.36 3.23
C LYS A 63 10.10 -14.45 4.41
N PRO A 64 9.66 -15.01 5.54
CA PRO A 64 9.20 -14.22 6.70
C PRO A 64 10.32 -13.48 7.44
N ASP A 65 11.58 -13.86 7.23
CA ASP A 65 12.76 -13.33 7.95
C ASP A 65 13.56 -12.27 7.17
N LEU A 66 13.03 -11.76 6.04
CA LEU A 66 13.68 -10.78 5.17
C LEU A 66 13.07 -9.37 5.30
#